data_AF-A0A1L8D4G9-F1
#
_entry.id   AF-A0A1L8D4G9-F1
#
_cell.length_a   1.000
_cell.length_b   1.000
_cell.length_c   1.000
_cell.angle_alpha   90.00
_cell.angle_beta   90.00
_cell.angle_gamma   90.00
#
_symmetry.space_group_name_H-M   'P 1'
#
loop_
_entity.id
_entity.type
_entity.pdbx_description
1 polymer ?
#
loop_
_entity_poly.entity_id
_entity_poly.type
_entity_poly.pdbx_seq_one_letter_code
_entity_poly.pdbx_strand_id
1 'polypeptide(L)'
;MERFKEDHLKVLQLCDKLEGIVKDIKVGIATPNVMYDLKEFLEIIEKMIIPHFQKEEEKIYPEIAQKTGEEAYINEMYEDHRKLYQHFSAFQEGIEKKDFSLITAAGAEIAELLRHHIYKEEKELPNLKDLSK
;
A
#
# COMPACT_ATOMS: atom_id res chain seq x y z
N MET A 1 -6.97 -11.77 12.23
CA MET A 1 -6.88 -10.51 11.47
C MET A 1 -8.21 -9.96 10.92
N GLU A 2 -9.38 -10.35 11.45
CA GLU A 2 -10.67 -9.78 10.97
C GLU A 2 -10.77 -8.24 11.02
N ARG A 3 -9.92 -7.58 11.82
CA ARG A 3 -9.94 -6.13 12.05
C ARG A 3 -9.47 -5.28 10.86
N PHE A 4 -8.71 -5.82 9.92
CA PHE A 4 -8.16 -5.06 8.77
C PHE A 4 -8.56 -5.61 7.41
N LYS A 5 -9.21 -6.78 7.38
CA LYS A 5 -9.61 -7.44 6.14
C LYS A 5 -10.46 -6.58 5.21
N GLU A 6 -11.35 -5.77 5.78
CA GLU A 6 -12.16 -4.82 4.99
C GLU A 6 -11.33 -3.68 4.41
N ASP A 7 -10.32 -3.20 5.14
CA ASP A 7 -9.41 -2.16 4.67
C ASP A 7 -8.52 -2.71 3.56
N HIS A 8 -7.96 -3.91 3.74
CA HIS A 8 -7.18 -4.61 2.72
C HIS A 8 -7.97 -4.83 1.43
N LEU A 9 -9.23 -5.26 1.53
CA LEU A 9 -10.08 -5.43 0.34
C LEU A 9 -10.29 -4.11 -0.42
N LYS A 10 -10.51 -3.00 0.30
CA LYS A 10 -10.64 -1.67 -0.32
C LYS A 10 -9.34 -1.26 -0.99
N VAL A 11 -8.19 -1.48 -0.34
CA VAL A 11 -6.87 -1.15 -0.92
C VAL A 11 -6.61 -1.96 -2.19
N LEU A 12 -6.97 -3.26 -2.21
CA LEU A 12 -6.84 -4.08 -3.42
C LEU A 12 -7.69 -3.57 -4.59
N GLN A 13 -8.94 -3.15 -4.33
CA GLN A 13 -9.79 -2.53 -5.35
C GLN A 13 -9.22 -1.20 -5.87
N LEU A 14 -8.58 -0.42 -4.99
CA LEU A 14 -7.91 0.81 -5.37
C LEU A 14 -6.65 0.54 -6.21
N CYS A 15 -5.93 -0.54 -5.95
CA CYS A 15 -4.82 -0.99 -6.80
C CYS A 15 -5.31 -1.30 -8.23
N ASP A 16 -6.45 -1.97 -8.37
CA ASP A 16 -7.06 -2.22 -9.69
C ASP A 16 -7.38 -0.90 -10.43
N LYS A 17 -7.96 0.08 -9.71
CA LYS A 17 -8.24 1.41 -10.26
C LYS A 17 -6.97 2.13 -10.70
N LEU A 18 -5.93 2.12 -9.85
CA LEU A 18 -4.65 2.76 -10.13
C LEU A 18 -3.96 2.16 -11.35
N GLU A 19 -3.92 0.82 -11.46
CA GLU A 19 -3.34 0.14 -12.62
C GLU A 19 -4.05 0.52 -13.93
N GLY A 20 -5.39 0.61 -13.89
CA GLY A 20 -6.17 1.11 -15.02
C GLY A 20 -5.77 2.52 -15.44
N ILE A 21 -5.70 3.45 -14.48
CA ILE A 21 -5.26 4.83 -14.72
C ILE A 21 -3.83 4.87 -15.30
N VAL A 22 -2.90 4.12 -14.71
CA VAL A 22 -1.50 4.05 -15.16
C VAL A 22 -1.41 3.54 -16.59
N LYS A 23 -2.19 2.50 -16.93
CA LYS A 23 -2.26 1.95 -18.28
C LYS A 23 -2.80 2.98 -19.27
N ASP A 24 -3.89 3.66 -18.92
CA ASP A 24 -4.53 4.65 -19.79
C ASP A 24 -3.60 5.84 -20.08
N ILE A 25 -2.83 6.28 -19.08
CA ILE A 25 -1.79 7.30 -19.26
C ILE A 25 -0.71 6.80 -20.23
N LYS A 26 -0.18 5.58 -20.02
CA LYS A 26 0.90 5.01 -20.83
C LYS A 26 0.51 4.85 -22.31
N VAL A 27 -0.76 4.52 -22.60
CA VAL A 27 -1.24 4.34 -23.98
C VAL A 27 -1.87 5.61 -24.57
N GLY A 28 -1.85 6.74 -23.85
CA GLY A 28 -2.31 8.04 -24.33
C GLY A 28 -3.84 8.18 -24.46
N ILE A 29 -4.61 7.37 -23.71
CA ILE A 29 -6.09 7.42 -23.71
C ILE A 29 -6.68 7.93 -22.38
N ALA A 30 -5.83 8.40 -21.47
CA ALA A 30 -6.26 8.96 -20.19
C ALA A 30 -7.32 10.05 -20.37
N THR A 31 -8.35 10.00 -19.52
CA THR A 31 -9.45 10.96 -19.57
C THR A 31 -8.99 12.36 -19.15
N PRO A 32 -9.71 13.43 -19.51
CA PRO A 32 -9.41 14.78 -19.02
C PRO A 32 -9.38 14.91 -17.48
N ASN A 33 -10.02 13.99 -16.76
CA ASN A 33 -10.12 13.99 -15.31
C ASN A 33 -9.02 13.17 -14.62
N VAL A 34 -8.05 12.62 -15.35
CA VAL A 34 -7.02 11.74 -14.77
C VAL A 34 -6.28 12.35 -13.58
N MET A 35 -6.00 13.66 -13.62
CA MET A 35 -5.34 14.34 -12.49
C MET A 35 -6.22 14.44 -11.24
N TYR A 36 -7.54 14.46 -11.40
CA TYR A 36 -8.48 14.40 -10.28
C TYR A 36 -8.47 13.00 -9.66
N ASP A 37 -8.57 11.95 -10.48
CA ASP A 37 -8.51 10.56 -10.01
C ASP A 37 -7.18 10.23 -9.29
N LEU A 38 -6.06 10.72 -9.82
CA LEU A 38 -4.74 10.55 -9.18
C LEU A 38 -4.65 11.25 -7.82
N LYS A 39 -5.27 12.43 -7.69
CA LYS A 39 -5.33 13.17 -6.41
C LYS A 39 -6.24 12.48 -5.39
N GLU A 40 -7.39 11.96 -5.82
CA GLU A 40 -8.24 11.15 -4.94
C GLU A 40 -7.47 9.93 -4.41
N PHE A 41 -6.68 9.26 -5.26
CA PHE A 41 -5.85 8.15 -4.81
C PHE A 41 -4.78 8.59 -3.80
N LEU A 42 -4.12 9.72 -4.03
CA LEU A 42 -3.17 10.30 -3.08
C LEU A 42 -3.82 10.61 -1.72
N GLU A 43 -5.03 11.17 -1.71
CA GLU A 43 -5.76 11.41 -0.46
C GLU A 43 -6.05 10.13 0.31
N ILE A 44 -6.32 9.02 -0.39
CA ILE A 44 -6.54 7.73 0.26
C ILE A 44 -5.24 7.19 0.85
N ILE A 45 -4.11 7.33 0.16
CA ILE A 45 -2.80 6.99 0.72
C ILE A 45 -2.60 7.71 2.06
N GLU A 46 -2.80 9.03 2.06
CA GLU A 46 -2.54 9.88 3.24
C GLU A 46 -3.51 9.61 4.39
N LYS A 47 -4.80 9.42 4.10
CA LYS A 47 -5.86 9.33 5.12
C LYS A 47 -6.15 7.92 5.61
N MET A 48 -5.76 6.90 4.85
CA MET A 48 -6.10 5.49 5.15
C MET A 48 -4.87 4.60 5.20
N ILE A 49 -4.06 4.55 4.14
CA ILE A 49 -2.98 3.56 4.01
C ILE A 49 -1.83 3.88 4.96
N ILE A 50 -1.34 5.12 4.97
CA ILE A 50 -0.25 5.54 5.88
C ILE A 50 -0.64 5.36 7.36
N PRO A 51 -1.82 5.81 7.83
CA PRO A 51 -2.24 5.56 9.21
C PRO A 51 -2.38 4.08 9.57
N HIS A 52 -2.74 3.24 8.59
CA HIS A 52 -2.81 1.80 8.79
C HIS A 52 -1.41 1.20 9.02
N PHE A 53 -0.43 1.52 8.16
CA PHE A 53 0.96 1.10 8.34
C PHE A 53 1.55 1.56 9.66
N GLN A 54 1.36 2.84 10.03
CA GLN A 54 1.83 3.37 11.32
C GLN A 54 1.31 2.57 12.50
N LYS A 55 0.02 2.20 12.49
CA LYS A 55 -0.58 1.40 13.55
C LYS A 55 0.01 -0.01 13.63
N GLU A 56 0.36 -0.59 12.49
CA GLU A 56 1.01 -1.91 12.46
C GLU A 56 2.43 -1.82 12.99
N GLU A 57 3.19 -0.85 12.51
CA GLU A 57 4.57 -0.59 12.91
C GLU A 57 4.73 -0.29 14.40
N GLU A 58 3.84 0.55 14.95
CA GLU A 58 3.90 0.99 16.35
C GLU A 58 3.42 -0.07 17.34
N LYS A 59 2.54 -0.98 16.90
CA LYS A 59 1.82 -1.86 17.81
C LYS A 59 1.74 -3.31 17.37
N ILE A 60 1.22 -3.57 16.16
CA ILE A 60 0.88 -4.94 15.76
C ILE A 60 2.15 -5.78 15.52
N TYR A 61 3.08 -5.27 14.71
CA TYR A 61 4.32 -5.96 14.39
C TYR A 61 5.21 -6.19 15.63
N PRO A 62 5.42 -5.21 16.53
CA PRO A 62 6.12 -5.47 17.79
C PRO A 62 5.44 -6.54 18.67
N GLU A 63 4.11 -6.51 18.80
CA GLU A 63 3.38 -7.51 19.58
C GLU A 63 3.51 -8.91 18.99
N ILE A 64 3.51 -9.05 17.66
CA ILE A 64 3.69 -10.33 16.97
C ILE A 64 5.12 -10.82 17.15
N ALA A 65 6.12 -9.98 16.92
CA ALA A 65 7.53 -10.34 17.11
C ALA A 65 7.78 -10.87 18.53
N GLN A 66 7.31 -10.14 19.56
CA GLN A 66 7.49 -10.54 20.96
C GLN A 66 6.82 -11.87 21.33
N LYS A 67 5.71 -12.22 20.67
CA LYS A 67 4.93 -13.44 20.99
C LYS A 67 5.34 -14.66 20.16
N THR A 68 5.92 -14.45 18.98
CA THR A 68 6.18 -15.52 18.01
C THR A 68 7.65 -15.77 17.74
N GLY A 69 8.53 -14.78 17.96
CA GLY A 69 9.92 -14.85 17.53
C GLY A 69 10.10 -14.79 16.00
N GLU A 70 9.12 -14.21 15.29
CA GLU A 70 9.15 -14.05 13.81
C GLU A 70 9.79 -12.70 13.41
N GLU A 71 10.91 -12.31 14.04
CA GLU A 71 11.54 -11.00 13.77
C GLU A 71 11.98 -10.85 12.31
N ALA A 72 12.40 -11.93 11.66
CA ALA A 72 12.82 -11.89 10.26
C ALA A 72 11.66 -11.49 9.35
N TYR A 73 10.50 -12.15 9.50
CA TYR A 73 9.29 -11.82 8.75
C TYR A 73 8.85 -10.37 9.02
N ILE A 74 8.83 -9.95 10.29
CA ILE A 74 8.45 -8.59 10.66
C ILE A 74 9.39 -7.54 10.06
N ASN A 75 10.70 -7.81 10.00
CA ASN A 75 11.67 -6.93 9.33
C ASN A 75 11.40 -6.81 7.83
N GLU A 76 10.97 -7.88 7.17
CA GLU A 76 10.54 -7.83 5.76
C GLU A 76 9.29 -6.96 5.57
N MET A 77 8.35 -6.97 6.53
CA MET A 77 7.17 -6.11 6.48
C MET A 77 7.53 -4.63 6.64
N TYR A 78 8.44 -4.30 7.56
CA TYR A 78 8.99 -2.94 7.68
C TYR A 78 9.70 -2.47 6.40
N GLU A 79 10.44 -3.37 5.74
CA GLU A 79 11.10 -3.06 4.48
C GLU A 79 10.10 -2.78 3.35
N ASP A 80 9.00 -3.52 3.29
CA ASP A 80 7.92 -3.26 2.33
C ASP A 80 7.28 -1.89 2.58
N HIS A 81 6.94 -1.55 3.83
CA HIS A 81 6.42 -0.22 4.18
C HIS A 81 7.41 0.88 3.77
N ARG A 82 8.70 0.69 4.02
CA ARG A 82 9.75 1.66 3.63
C ARG A 82 9.74 1.91 2.11
N LYS A 83 9.66 0.86 1.30
CA LYS A 83 9.57 0.99 -0.16
C LYS A 83 8.27 1.67 -0.58
N LEU A 84 7.15 1.27 0.02
CA LEU A 84 5.86 1.89 -0.25
C LEU A 84 5.85 3.39 0.07
N TYR A 85 6.41 3.82 1.20
CA TYR A 85 6.57 5.25 1.50
C TYR A 85 7.41 5.99 0.45
N GLN A 86 8.49 5.38 -0.05
CA GLN A 86 9.29 5.98 -1.12
C GLN A 86 8.48 6.16 -2.40
N HIS A 87 7.71 5.15 -2.80
CA HIS A 87 6.87 5.24 -3.98
C HIS A 87 5.69 6.21 -3.79
N PHE A 88 5.10 6.30 -2.60
CA PHE A 88 4.08 7.32 -2.28
C PHE A 88 4.64 8.72 -2.44
N SER A 89 5.85 8.98 -1.94
CA SER A 89 6.52 10.27 -2.08
C SER A 89 6.81 10.59 -3.55
N ALA A 90 7.32 9.63 -4.33
CA ALA A 90 7.54 9.80 -5.77
C ALA A 90 6.23 10.04 -6.54
N PHE A 91 5.16 9.35 -6.17
CA PHE A 91 3.84 9.50 -6.77
C PHE A 91 3.26 10.90 -6.49
N GLN A 92 3.34 11.36 -5.26
CA GLN A 92 2.96 12.73 -4.87
C GLN A 92 3.76 13.77 -5.66
N GLU A 93 5.09 13.64 -5.69
CA GLU A 93 5.96 14.54 -6.46
C GLU A 93 5.58 14.56 -7.95
N GLY A 94 5.29 13.38 -8.52
CA GLY A 94 4.80 13.26 -9.89
C GLY A 94 3.50 14.03 -10.12
N ILE A 95 2.54 13.93 -9.19
CA ILE A 95 1.27 14.68 -9.25
C ILE A 95 1.52 16.19 -9.18
N GLU A 96 2.37 16.66 -8.26
CA GLU A 96 2.69 18.08 -8.07
C GLU A 96 3.37 18.69 -9.31
N LYS A 97 4.30 17.95 -9.90
CA LYS A 97 5.04 18.36 -11.11
C LYS A 97 4.31 18.07 -12.42
N LYS A 98 3.18 17.34 -12.36
CA LYS A 98 2.48 16.78 -13.54
C LYS A 98 3.41 15.93 -14.41
N ASP A 99 4.33 15.21 -13.77
CA ASP A 99 5.24 14.29 -14.43
C ASP A 99 4.57 12.91 -14.56
N PHE A 100 3.92 12.69 -15.70
CA PHE A 100 3.24 11.43 -15.99
C PHE A 100 4.18 10.22 -16.06
N SER A 101 5.47 10.42 -16.36
CA SER A 101 6.44 9.33 -16.33
C SER A 101 6.68 8.88 -14.89
N LEU A 102 6.86 9.84 -13.98
CA LEU A 102 7.06 9.56 -12.56
C LEU A 102 5.79 8.97 -11.91
N ILE A 103 4.62 9.54 -12.21
CA ILE A 103 3.32 9.03 -11.74
C ILE A 103 3.12 7.58 -12.16
N THR A 104 3.36 7.25 -13.43
CA THR A 104 3.10 5.90 -13.95
C THR A 104 4.13 4.87 -13.50
N ALA A 105 5.37 5.29 -13.27
CA ALA A 105 6.39 4.42 -12.66
C ALA A 105 6.03 4.13 -11.19
N ALA A 106 5.86 5.18 -10.37
CA ALA A 106 5.55 5.03 -8.96
C ALA A 106 4.21 4.31 -8.73
N GLY A 107 3.17 4.64 -9.52
CA GLY A 107 1.86 4.03 -9.40
C GLY A 107 1.85 2.53 -9.71
N ALA A 108 2.67 2.06 -10.65
CA ALA A 108 2.80 0.63 -10.94
C ALA A 108 3.44 -0.11 -9.76
N GLU A 109 4.54 0.42 -9.23
CA GLU A 109 5.23 -0.16 -8.07
C GLU A 109 4.35 -0.16 -6.82
N ILE A 110 3.57 0.91 -6.58
CA ILE A 110 2.60 0.98 -5.49
C ILE A 110 1.59 -0.16 -5.57
N ALA A 111 0.96 -0.35 -6.74
CA ALA A 111 -0.08 -1.37 -6.90
C ALA A 111 0.48 -2.78 -6.72
N GLU A 112 1.65 -3.07 -7.31
CA GLU A 112 2.30 -4.38 -7.19
C GLU A 112 2.72 -4.66 -5.74
N LEU A 113 3.44 -3.74 -5.10
CA LEU A 113 3.93 -3.92 -3.74
C LEU A 113 2.79 -4.00 -2.72
N LEU A 114 1.74 -3.18 -2.83
CA LEU A 114 0.59 -3.26 -1.93
C LEU A 114 -0.12 -4.61 -2.01
N ARG A 115 -0.31 -5.16 -3.21
CA ARG A 115 -0.92 -6.49 -3.38
C ARG A 115 -0.09 -7.58 -2.72
N HIS A 116 1.21 -7.56 -2.98
CA HIS A 116 2.13 -8.54 -2.42
C HIS A 116 2.19 -8.43 -0.89
N HIS A 117 2.28 -7.20 -0.37
CA HIS A 117 2.29 -6.91 1.05
C HIS A 117 1.02 -7.42 1.75
N ILE A 118 -0.16 -7.04 1.24
CA ILE A 118 -1.46 -7.49 1.78
C ILE A 118 -1.59 -9.02 1.69
N TYR A 119 -1.07 -9.65 0.64
CA TYR A 119 -1.08 -11.11 0.53
C TYR A 119 -0.28 -11.75 1.68
N LYS A 120 0.93 -11.25 1.97
CA LYS A 120 1.73 -11.73 3.10
C LYS A 120 0.99 -11.55 4.41
N GLU A 121 0.37 -10.38 4.63
CA GLU A 121 -0.43 -10.16 5.84
C GLU A 121 -1.60 -11.12 5.97
N GLU A 122 -2.38 -11.33 4.91
CA GLU A 122 -3.57 -12.18 5.00
C GLU A 122 -3.25 -13.69 5.05
N LYS A 123 -2.07 -14.11 4.60
CA LYS A 123 -1.72 -15.55 4.47
C LYS A 123 -0.61 -16.03 5.39
N GLU A 124 0.34 -15.16 5.69
CA GLU A 124 1.61 -15.52 6.33
C GLU A 124 1.76 -14.88 7.70
N LEU A 125 1.16 -13.71 7.94
CA LEU A 125 1.23 -13.06 9.24
C LEU A 125 0.55 -13.93 10.31
N PRO A 126 1.27 -14.29 11.40
CA PRO A 126 0.69 -15.08 12.48
C PRO A 126 -0.48 -14.33 13.14
N ASN A 127 -1.63 -14.99 13.23
CA ASN A 127 -2.81 -14.38 13.84
C ASN A 127 -2.67 -14.36 15.37
N LEU A 128 -2.64 -13.17 15.96
CA LEU A 128 -2.55 -12.99 17.42
C LEU A 128 -3.61 -13.76 18.24
N LYS A 129 -4.80 -14.03 17.66
CA LYS A 129 -5.84 -14.84 18.32
C LYS A 129 -5.46 -16.34 18.41
N ASP A 130 -4.66 -16.83 17.48
CA ASP A 130 -4.22 -18.23 17.45
C ASP A 130 -3.03 -18.49 18.39
N LEU A 131 -2.39 -17.41 18.88
CA LEU A 131 -1.22 -17.42 19.77
C LEU A 131 -1.58 -17.27 21.26
N SER A 132 -2.87 -17.11 21.58
CA SER A 132 -3.38 -16.95 22.95
C SER A 132 -3.99 -18.25 23.52
N LYS A 133 -3.51 -19.42 23.09
CA LYS A 133 -3.82 -20.73 23.68
C LYS A 133 -2.61 -21.28 24.43
#